data_AF-A0A6G8DJK2-F1
#
_entry.id   AF-A0A6G8DJK2-F1
#
_cell.length_a   1.000
_cell.length_b   1.000
_cell.length_c   1.000
_cell.angle_alpha   90.00
_cell.angle_beta   90.00
_cell.angle_gamma   90.00
#
_symmetry.space_group_name_H-M   'P 1'
#
loop_
_entity.id
_entity.type
_entity.pdbx_description
1 polymer ?
#
loop_
_entity_poly.entity_id
_entity_poly.type
_entity_poly.pdbx_seq_one_letter_code
_entity_poly.pdbx_strand_id
1 'polypeptide(L)'
;MIVIDTEKAVPLTGVKSVPAAFDKVSEFANRELPEEFPKRFTDTVMTPEFQDQYGWHYQEAVDRKFLKSKWSTNTEAFERYLDTTDLSEAEKSLLKQRMEMQGTVGNNQYYEGNGLTRDKIAGSGNHYGAVETLNFERQPVNLQQLEEASAIAYVSKGFK
;
A
#
# COMPACT_ATOMS: atom_id res chain seq x y z
N MET A 1 -21.60 -2.23 -9.14
CA MET A 1 -20.14 -2.44 -9.06
C MET A 1 -19.56 -2.04 -10.41
N ILE A 2 -18.48 -1.26 -10.44
CA ILE A 2 -17.76 -0.94 -11.68
C ILE A 2 -16.55 -1.88 -11.76
N VAL A 3 -16.34 -2.49 -12.92
CA VAL A 3 -15.15 -3.27 -13.23
C VAL A 3 -14.35 -2.49 -14.27
N ILE A 4 -13.08 -2.22 -13.98
CA ILE A 4 -12.15 -1.59 -14.92
C ILE A 4 -11.31 -2.69 -15.55
N ASP A 5 -11.36 -2.76 -16.87
CA ASP A 5 -10.49 -3.61 -17.68
C ASP A 5 -9.11 -2.95 -17.75
N THR A 6 -8.16 -3.46 -16.98
CA THR A 6 -6.82 -2.87 -16.88
C THR A 6 -6.05 -2.97 -18.19
N GLU A 7 -6.24 -4.02 -18.99
CA GLU A 7 -5.56 -4.16 -20.28
C GLU A 7 -5.98 -3.06 -21.25
N LYS A 8 -7.28 -2.72 -21.28
CA LYS A 8 -7.80 -1.60 -22.08
C LYS A 8 -7.48 -0.23 -21.48
N ALA A 9 -7.30 -0.15 -20.17
CA ALA A 9 -6.95 1.09 -19.50
C ALA A 9 -5.45 1.44 -19.66
N VAL A 10 -4.56 0.46 -19.89
CA VAL A 10 -3.09 0.68 -20.02
C VAL A 10 -2.72 1.85 -20.94
N PRO A 11 -3.27 1.99 -22.17
CA PRO A 11 -2.91 3.11 -23.05
C PRO A 11 -3.32 4.49 -22.51
N LEU A 12 -4.32 4.55 -21.63
CA LEU A 12 -4.86 5.79 -21.06
C LEU A 12 -4.20 6.16 -19.74
N THR A 13 -4.08 5.19 -18.84
CA THR A 13 -3.62 5.40 -17.46
C THR A 13 -2.15 5.08 -17.28
N GLY A 14 -1.57 4.32 -18.21
CA GLY A 14 -0.29 3.67 -18.01
C GLY A 14 -0.31 2.71 -16.82
N VAL A 15 -1.46 2.11 -16.49
CA VAL A 15 -1.59 1.26 -15.30
C VAL A 15 -0.59 0.13 -15.31
N LYS A 16 0.03 -0.13 -14.15
CA LYS A 16 0.85 -1.31 -13.91
C LYS A 16 0.38 -2.01 -12.65
N SER A 17 0.01 -3.28 -12.78
CA SER A 17 -0.28 -4.16 -11.64
C SER A 17 1.00 -4.85 -11.19
N VAL A 18 1.29 -4.76 -9.90
CA VAL A 18 2.48 -5.37 -9.27
C VAL A 18 2.00 -6.34 -8.20
N PRO A 19 2.49 -7.59 -8.16
CA PRO A 19 2.24 -8.48 -7.03
C PRO A 19 2.65 -7.81 -5.73
N ALA A 20 1.84 -7.94 -4.69
CA ALA A 20 2.09 -7.38 -3.37
C ALA A 20 3.19 -8.15 -2.60
N ALA A 21 4.31 -8.46 -3.28
CA ALA A 21 5.48 -9.13 -2.71
C ALA A 21 6.59 -8.11 -2.47
N PHE A 22 7.38 -8.28 -1.40
CA PHE A 22 8.39 -7.30 -0.98
C PHE A 22 9.37 -6.96 -2.10
N ASP A 23 9.88 -7.98 -2.79
CA ASP A 23 10.83 -7.83 -3.89
C ASP A 23 10.20 -7.07 -5.08
N LYS A 24 8.97 -7.42 -5.45
CA LYS A 24 8.26 -6.82 -6.59
C LYS A 24 7.88 -5.37 -6.34
N VAL A 25 7.40 -5.06 -5.14
CA VAL A 25 7.05 -3.69 -4.76
C VAL A 25 8.31 -2.83 -4.61
N SER A 26 9.40 -3.39 -4.07
CA SER A 26 10.69 -2.70 -4.00
C SER A 26 11.24 -2.37 -5.38
N GLU A 27 11.32 -3.37 -6.28
CA GLU A 27 11.80 -3.18 -7.66
C GLU A 27 10.96 -2.11 -8.38
N PHE A 28 9.64 -2.16 -8.19
CA PHE A 28 8.73 -1.17 -8.74
C PHE A 28 9.03 0.24 -8.20
N ALA A 29 9.06 0.42 -6.89
CA ALA A 29 9.28 1.72 -6.27
C ALA A 29 10.65 2.30 -6.63
N ASN A 30 11.69 1.47 -6.65
CA ASN A 30 13.03 1.90 -7.05
C ASN A 30 13.12 2.36 -8.52
N ARG A 31 12.27 1.81 -9.40
CA ARG A 31 12.26 2.20 -10.82
C ARG A 31 11.40 3.43 -11.07
N GLU A 32 10.20 3.48 -10.51
CA GLU A 32 9.24 4.56 -10.81
C GLU A 32 9.41 5.78 -9.90
N LEU A 33 9.91 5.59 -8.68
CA LEU A 33 10.04 6.62 -7.64
C LEU A 33 11.45 6.59 -6.99
N PRO A 34 12.54 6.61 -7.77
CA PRO A 34 13.91 6.41 -7.25
C PRO A 34 14.38 7.47 -6.27
N GLU A 35 13.86 8.71 -6.39
CA GLU A 35 14.22 9.82 -5.51
C GLU A 35 13.57 9.67 -4.14
N GLU A 36 12.30 9.25 -4.10
CA GLU A 36 11.52 9.04 -2.88
C GLU A 36 11.89 7.72 -2.19
N PHE A 37 12.04 6.64 -2.98
CA PHE A 37 12.25 5.28 -2.50
C PHE A 37 13.45 4.63 -3.20
N PRO A 38 14.68 5.08 -2.89
CA PRO A 38 15.89 4.50 -3.47
C PRO A 38 16.12 3.07 -2.98
N LYS A 39 16.87 2.27 -3.75
CA LYS A 39 17.14 0.85 -3.44
C LYS A 39 17.65 0.63 -2.01
N ARG A 40 18.58 1.47 -1.55
CA ARG A 40 19.12 1.39 -0.18
C ARG A 40 18.05 1.46 0.91
N PHE A 41 16.98 2.22 0.67
CA PHE A 41 15.87 2.36 1.61
C PHE A 41 14.99 1.12 1.55
N THR A 42 14.54 0.70 0.36
CA THR A 42 13.67 -0.48 0.21
C THR A 42 14.37 -1.77 0.65
N ASP A 43 15.67 -1.92 0.42
CA ASP A 43 16.47 -3.05 0.92
C ASP A 43 16.42 -3.16 2.46
N THR A 44 16.19 -2.05 3.16
CA THR A 44 16.10 -1.99 4.62
C THR A 44 14.67 -2.25 5.08
N VAL A 45 13.68 -1.57 4.47
CA VAL A 45 12.32 -1.49 5.03
C VAL A 45 11.31 -2.47 4.44
N MET A 46 11.63 -3.10 3.31
CA MET A 46 10.75 -4.07 2.64
C MET A 46 11.14 -5.49 3.02
N THR A 47 11.10 -5.75 4.32
CA THR A 47 11.39 -7.05 4.94
C THR A 47 10.26 -7.41 5.91
N PRO A 48 10.03 -8.71 6.19
CA PRO A 48 9.06 -9.12 7.20
C PRO A 48 9.32 -8.46 8.56
N GLU A 49 10.58 -8.41 8.99
CA GLU A 49 10.97 -7.88 10.30
C GLU A 49 10.66 -6.38 10.42
N PHE A 50 11.01 -5.60 9.40
CA PHE A 50 10.72 -4.17 9.41
C PHE A 50 9.22 -3.90 9.26
N GLN A 51 8.51 -4.71 8.48
CA GLN A 51 7.06 -4.59 8.32
C GLN A 51 6.32 -4.86 9.63
N ASP A 52 6.76 -5.83 10.43
CA ASP A 52 6.21 -6.08 11.76
C ASP A 52 6.48 -4.91 12.70
N GLN A 53 7.70 -4.37 12.71
CA GLN A 53 8.05 -3.18 13.49
C GLN A 53 7.19 -1.97 13.08
N TYR A 54 7.09 -1.71 11.77
CA TYR A 54 6.27 -0.63 11.23
C TYR A 54 4.79 -0.81 11.60
N GLY A 55 4.25 -2.01 11.42
CA GLY A 55 2.87 -2.34 11.76
C GLY A 55 2.55 -2.10 13.23
N TRP A 56 3.48 -2.49 14.13
CA TRP A 56 3.36 -2.26 15.56
C TRP A 56 3.33 -0.77 15.91
N HIS A 57 4.33 0.00 15.46
CA HIS A 57 4.41 1.43 15.73
C HIS A 57 3.21 2.19 15.15
N TYR A 58 2.77 1.85 13.94
CA TYR A 58 1.60 2.45 13.32
C TYR A 58 0.34 2.18 14.15
N GLN A 59 0.14 0.95 14.62
CA GLN A 59 -1.01 0.59 15.44
C GLN A 59 -0.99 1.31 16.80
N GLU A 60 0.16 1.38 17.46
CA GLU A 60 0.35 2.17 18.69
C GLU A 60 0.01 3.66 18.48
N ALA A 61 0.41 4.25 17.35
CA ALA A 61 0.07 5.63 17.03
C ALA A 61 -1.44 5.84 16.85
N VAL A 62 -2.16 4.86 16.29
CA VAL A 62 -3.63 4.85 16.20
C VAL A 62 -4.27 4.73 17.58
N ASP A 63 -3.79 3.80 18.40
CA ASP A 63 -4.38 3.50 19.70
C ASP A 63 -4.18 4.66 20.69
N ARG A 64 -3.01 5.28 20.65
CA ARG A 64 -2.66 6.50 21.41
C ARG A 64 -3.23 7.80 20.80
N LYS A 65 -4.06 7.69 19.75
CA LYS A 65 -4.80 8.81 19.12
C LYS A 65 -3.93 9.89 18.47
N PHE A 66 -2.67 9.58 18.15
CA PHE A 66 -1.87 10.44 17.27
C PHE A 66 -2.44 10.40 15.85
N LEU A 67 -2.77 9.20 15.36
CA LEU A 67 -3.43 9.01 14.08
C LEU A 67 -4.95 8.97 14.25
N LYS A 68 -5.67 9.71 13.40
CA LYS A 68 -7.14 9.85 13.46
C LYS A 68 -7.88 8.55 13.16
N SER A 69 -7.27 7.67 12.38
CA SER A 69 -7.84 6.37 12.01
C SER A 69 -6.76 5.41 11.52
N LYS A 70 -7.12 4.14 11.38
CA LYS A 70 -6.28 3.09 10.79
C LYS A 70 -5.91 3.32 9.32
N TRP A 71 -6.50 4.31 8.66
CA TRP A 71 -6.27 4.69 7.27
C TRP A 71 -5.50 6.01 7.12
N SER A 72 -4.98 6.55 8.22
CA SER A 72 -4.29 7.84 8.18
C SER A 72 -2.95 7.74 7.44
N THR A 73 -2.70 8.68 6.55
CA THR A 73 -1.39 8.90 5.90
C THR A 73 -0.72 10.18 6.38
N ASN A 74 -1.13 10.71 7.55
CA ASN A 74 -0.56 11.93 8.12
C ASN A 74 0.79 11.63 8.80
N THR A 75 1.88 11.89 8.07
CA THR A 75 3.26 11.60 8.49
C THR A 75 3.70 12.46 9.66
N GLU A 76 3.31 13.74 9.73
CA GLU A 76 3.63 14.62 10.86
C GLU A 76 3.03 14.12 12.18
N ALA A 77 1.81 13.57 12.13
CA ALA A 77 1.17 12.99 13.30
C ALA A 77 1.86 11.72 13.77
N PHE A 78 2.35 10.92 12.83
CA PHE A 78 3.13 9.74 13.16
C PHE A 78 4.51 10.09 13.70
N GLU A 79 5.18 11.10 13.14
CA GLU A 79 6.43 11.63 13.67
C GLU A 79 6.29 12.10 15.11
N ARG A 80 5.22 12.84 15.45
CA ARG A 80 4.94 13.21 16.84
C ARG A 80 4.77 12.00 17.77
N TYR A 81 4.27 10.87 17.26
CA TYR A 81 4.24 9.62 18.03
C TYR A 81 5.64 9.05 18.21
N LEU A 82 6.43 8.98 17.13
CA LEU A 82 7.81 8.47 17.14
C LEU A 82 8.69 9.27 18.12
N ASP A 83 8.48 10.57 18.25
CA ASP A 83 9.17 11.43 19.21
C ASP A 83 8.90 11.08 20.68
N THR A 84 7.84 10.30 20.96
CA THR A 84 7.55 9.80 22.32
C THR A 84 8.20 8.45 22.63
N THR A 85 8.91 7.86 21.67
CA THR A 85 9.61 6.58 21.81
C THR A 85 11.09 6.78 22.12
N ASP A 86 11.76 5.72 22.56
CA ASP A 86 13.20 5.65 22.81
C ASP A 86 14.02 5.23 21.59
N LEU A 87 13.38 5.12 20.41
CA LEU A 87 14.05 4.82 19.14
C LEU A 87 15.11 5.86 18.80
N SER A 88 16.14 5.41 18.08
CA SER A 88 17.11 6.33 17.49
C SER A 88 16.50 7.19 16.39
N GLU A 89 17.07 8.37 16.14
CA GLU A 89 16.64 9.25 15.05
C GLU A 89 16.70 8.58 13.67
N ALA A 90 17.65 7.65 13.48
CA ALA A 90 17.75 6.86 12.25
C ALA A 90 16.54 5.92 12.08
N GLU A 91 16.13 5.22 13.14
CA GLU A 91 14.95 4.33 13.11
C GLU A 91 13.65 5.12 12.90
N LYS A 92 13.51 6.27 13.59
CA LYS A 92 12.36 7.16 13.41
C LYS A 92 12.25 7.64 11.96
N SER A 93 13.39 8.03 11.37
CA SER A 93 13.44 8.46 9.96
C SER A 93 13.01 7.35 9.00
N LEU A 94 13.47 6.10 9.22
CA LEU A 94 13.06 4.96 8.40
C LEU A 94 11.56 4.65 8.54
N LEU A 95 11.00 4.68 9.76
CA LEU A 95 9.58 4.45 10.00
C LEU A 95 8.71 5.54 9.38
N LYS A 96 9.12 6.81 9.48
CA LYS A 96 8.44 7.94 8.83
C LYS A 96 8.42 7.77 7.31
N GLN A 97 9.58 7.49 6.71
CA GLN A 97 9.67 7.27 5.26
C GLN A 97 8.88 6.02 4.82
N ARG A 98 8.77 4.99 5.67
CA ARG A 98 7.92 3.82 5.40
C ARG A 98 6.42 4.18 5.38
N MET A 99 5.99 5.13 6.20
CA MET A 99 4.62 5.65 6.17
C MET A 99 4.35 6.51 4.92
N GLU A 100 5.33 7.30 4.49
CA GLU A 100 5.28 8.01 3.20
C GLU A 100 5.09 7.00 2.06
N MET A 101 5.87 5.92 2.06
CA MET A 101 5.72 4.83 1.09
C MET A 101 4.32 4.19 1.13
N GLN A 102 3.74 3.96 2.31
CA GLN A 102 2.34 3.50 2.41
C GLN A 102 1.38 4.48 1.71
N GLY A 103 1.57 5.79 1.90
CA GLY A 103 0.72 6.82 1.30
C GLY A 103 0.84 6.88 -0.23
N THR A 104 2.04 6.68 -0.75
CA THR A 104 2.33 6.78 -2.19
C THR A 104 2.09 5.47 -2.94
N VAL A 105 2.50 4.34 -2.38
CA VAL A 105 2.51 3.02 -3.04
C VAL A 105 1.33 2.15 -2.60
N GLY A 106 0.73 2.40 -1.44
CA GLY A 106 -0.44 1.67 -0.94
C GLY A 106 -0.13 0.40 -0.13
N ASN A 107 1.15 0.08 0.09
CA ASN A 107 1.60 -1.03 0.93
C ASN A 107 1.43 -0.69 2.42
N ASN A 108 0.22 -0.88 2.95
CA ASN A 108 -0.18 -0.41 4.28
C ASN A 108 0.41 -1.22 5.46
N GLN A 109 0.00 -0.93 6.69
CA GLN A 109 0.47 -1.59 7.91
C GLN A 109 0.12 -3.09 8.00
N TYR A 110 -0.87 -3.56 7.24
CA TYR A 110 -1.26 -4.97 7.17
C TYR A 110 -0.61 -5.71 6.00
N TYR A 111 0.17 -5.01 5.18
CA TYR A 111 0.93 -5.59 4.10
C TYR A 111 1.88 -6.66 4.64
N GLU A 112 1.92 -7.83 4.01
CA GLU A 112 2.80 -8.93 4.44
C GLU A 112 3.93 -9.22 3.46
N GLY A 113 3.88 -8.62 2.27
CA GLY A 113 4.93 -8.78 1.27
C GLY A 113 5.10 -10.19 0.72
N ASN A 114 4.09 -11.06 0.86
CA ASN A 114 4.06 -12.41 0.30
C ASN A 114 3.16 -12.53 -0.95
N GLY A 115 2.56 -11.42 -1.41
CA GLY A 115 1.66 -11.39 -2.56
C GLY A 115 0.24 -11.87 -2.28
N LEU A 116 -0.11 -12.17 -1.02
CA LEU A 116 -1.42 -12.66 -0.62
C LEU A 116 -2.05 -11.74 0.43
N THR A 117 -3.37 -11.72 0.47
CA THR A 117 -4.14 -11.07 1.53
C THR A 117 -4.10 -11.90 2.81
N ARG A 118 -3.98 -11.25 3.98
CA ARG A 118 -4.15 -11.92 5.28
C ARG A 118 -5.58 -12.43 5.44
N ASP A 119 -5.75 -13.71 5.76
CA ASP A 119 -7.06 -14.23 6.17
C ASP A 119 -7.34 -13.85 7.64
N LYS A 120 -8.50 -13.26 7.89
CA LYS A 120 -8.98 -12.87 9.23
C LYS A 120 -10.21 -13.66 9.66
N ILE A 121 -10.63 -14.67 8.90
CA ILE A 121 -11.80 -15.50 9.20
C ILE A 121 -11.45 -16.49 10.31
N ALA A 122 -12.03 -16.26 11.50
CA ALA A 122 -11.85 -17.16 12.62
C ALA A 122 -12.33 -18.58 12.28
N GLY A 123 -11.45 -19.57 12.51
CA GLY A 123 -11.76 -20.99 12.28
C GLY A 123 -11.64 -21.46 10.82
N SER A 124 -11.13 -20.64 9.89
CA SER A 124 -10.91 -21.06 8.50
C SER A 124 -9.78 -22.08 8.34
N GLY A 125 -8.81 -22.08 9.27
CA GLY A 125 -7.57 -22.86 9.16
C GLY A 125 -6.58 -22.31 8.12
N ASN A 126 -6.94 -21.24 7.40
CA ASN A 126 -6.07 -20.57 6.44
C ASN A 126 -5.40 -19.36 7.07
N HIS A 127 -4.14 -19.14 6.71
CA HIS A 127 -3.40 -17.92 7.08
C HIS A 127 -3.51 -16.83 6.00
N TYR A 128 -3.76 -17.23 4.76
CA TYR A 128 -3.76 -16.34 3.59
C TYR A 128 -4.98 -16.58 2.69
N GLY A 129 -5.44 -15.52 2.05
CA GLY A 129 -6.58 -15.48 1.14
C GLY A 129 -6.17 -15.33 -0.33
N ALA A 130 -6.86 -14.44 -1.03
CA ALA A 130 -6.62 -14.20 -2.46
C ALA A 130 -5.29 -13.47 -2.72
N VAL A 131 -4.81 -13.58 -3.95
CA VAL A 131 -3.67 -12.81 -4.47
C VAL A 131 -3.96 -11.32 -4.36
N GLU A 132 -2.99 -10.57 -3.85
CA GLU A 132 -3.03 -9.11 -3.75
C GLU A 132 -2.12 -8.49 -4.82
N THR A 133 -2.65 -7.45 -5.49
CA THR A 133 -1.91 -6.65 -6.46
C THR A 133 -2.05 -5.17 -6.12
N LEU A 134 -0.95 -4.43 -6.23
CA LEU A 134 -0.95 -2.97 -6.18
C LEU A 134 -1.02 -2.44 -7.62
N ASN A 135 -2.02 -1.60 -7.89
CA ASN A 135 -2.19 -0.95 -9.17
C ASN A 135 -1.64 0.47 -9.09
N PHE A 136 -0.72 0.79 -9.99
CA PHE A 136 -0.17 2.12 -10.12
C PHE A 136 -0.57 2.74 -11.45
N GLU A 137 -1.29 3.85 -11.38
CA GLU A 137 -1.73 4.63 -12.53
C GLU A 137 -0.81 5.85 -12.68
N ARG A 138 -0.16 5.98 -13.84
CA ARG A 138 0.77 7.08 -14.11
C ARG A 138 0.05 8.37 -14.47
N GLN A 139 -1.16 8.24 -15.00
CA GLN A 139 -1.98 9.36 -15.43
C GLN A 139 -3.37 9.21 -14.82
N PRO A 140 -3.85 10.22 -14.07
CA PRO A 140 -5.22 10.22 -13.60
C PRO A 140 -6.15 10.39 -14.81
N VAL A 141 -7.14 9.52 -14.91
CA VAL A 141 -8.21 9.62 -15.90
C VAL A 141 -9.55 9.58 -15.18
N ASN A 142 -10.54 10.26 -15.72
CA ASN A 142 -11.89 10.21 -15.17
C ASN A 142 -12.67 9.00 -15.72
N LEU A 143 -13.82 8.70 -15.10
CA LEU A 143 -14.67 7.57 -15.50
C LEU A 143 -15.17 7.69 -16.94
N GLN A 144 -15.45 8.91 -17.41
CA GLN A 144 -15.93 9.14 -18.77
C GLN A 144 -14.86 8.72 -19.81
N GLN A 145 -13.59 9.06 -19.59
CA GLN A 145 -12.49 8.67 -20.49
C GLN A 145 -12.31 7.15 -20.56
N LEU A 146 -12.47 6.46 -19.42
CA LEU A 146 -12.43 4.99 -19.39
C LEU A 146 -13.64 4.36 -20.08
N GLU A 147 -14.81 4.98 -19.98
CA GLU A 147 -16.03 4.54 -20.68
C GLU A 147 -15.91 4.73 -22.19
N GLU A 148 -15.37 5.87 -22.64
CA GLU A 148 -15.09 6.16 -24.06
C GLU A 148 -14.09 5.16 -24.66
N ALA A 149 -13.13 4.68 -23.87
CA ALA A 149 -12.22 3.59 -24.26
C ALA A 149 -12.78 2.17 -24.10
N SER A 150 -14.05 2.03 -23.71
CA SER A 150 -14.67 0.72 -23.43
C SER A 150 -13.88 -0.10 -22.39
N ALA A 151 -13.23 0.59 -21.46
CA ALA A 151 -12.45 0.01 -20.36
C ALA A 151 -13.28 -0.13 -19.07
N ILE A 152 -14.56 0.25 -19.07
CA ILE A 152 -15.50 0.06 -17.96
C ILE A 152 -16.58 -0.95 -18.32
N ALA A 153 -16.88 -1.84 -17.38
CA ALA A 153 -18.10 -2.63 -17.36
C ALA A 153 -18.92 -2.33 -16.10
N TYR A 154 -20.20 -2.02 -16.29
CA TYR A 154 -21.15 -1.87 -15.19
C TYR A 154 -21.75 -3.22 -14.83
N VAL A 155 -21.42 -3.73 -13.66
CA VAL A 155 -22.06 -4.93 -13.11
C VAL A 155 -23.21 -4.47 -12.23
N SER A 156 -24.42 -4.52 -12.78
CA SER A 156 -25.66 -4.45 -12.00
C SER A 156 -25.97 -5.84 -11.47
N LYS A 157 -25.85 -6.02 -10.14
CA LYS A 157 -26.57 -7.13 -9.49
C LYS A 157 -28.03 -6.72 -9.48
N GLY A 158 -28.86 -7.46 -10.21
CA GLY A 158 -30.29 -7.49 -9.90
C GLY A 158 -30.43 -8.08 -8.51
N PHE A 159 -30.48 -7.22 -7.49
CA PHE A 159 -30.93 -7.63 -6.17
C PHE A 159 -32.42 -7.95 -6.31
N LYS A 160 -32.73 -9.25 -6.41
CA LYS A 160 -34.04 -9.78 -6.06
C LYS A 160 -34.05 -10.07 -4.57
#